data_AF-A0A7V9P243-F1
#
_entry.id   AF-A0A7V9P243-F1
#
_cell.length_a   1.000
_cell.length_b   1.000
_cell.length_c   1.000
_cell.angle_alpha   90.00
_cell.angle_beta   90.00
_cell.angle_gamma   90.00
#
_symmetry.space_group_name_H-M   'P 1'
#
loop_
_entity.id
_entity.type
_entity.pdbx_description
1 polymer ?
#
loop_
_entity_poly.entity_id
_entity_poly.type
_entity_poly.pdbx_seq_one_letter_code
_entity_poly.pdbx_strand_id
1 'polypeptide(L)'
;MGLDSVEIVVETEKRLGITISNKNAEKTEKVQELYDCAWKYVEAKQNADPSINKLSKKEVEEIVLQVLYEITGVEKEAITSEKSIASDLGID
;
A
#
# COMPACT_ATOMS: atom_id res chain seq x y z
N MET A 1 9.76 12.09 10.98
CA MET A 1 8.76 11.15 10.44
C MET A 1 8.44 11.70 9.07
N GLY A 2 9.12 11.14 8.07
CA GLY A 2 9.09 11.57 6.70
C GLY A 2 7.70 11.56 6.10
N LEU A 3 7.46 12.58 5.30
CA LEU A 3 6.21 12.82 4.61
C LEU A 3 5.85 11.65 3.67
N ASP A 4 6.86 10.91 3.16
CA ASP A 4 6.65 9.96 2.07
C ASP A 4 5.99 8.64 2.49
N SER A 5 6.18 8.16 3.73
CA SER A 5 5.50 6.94 4.21
C SER A 5 3.98 7.13 4.31
N VAL A 6 3.55 8.31 4.76
CA VAL A 6 2.12 8.68 4.83
C VAL A 6 1.56 8.90 3.43
N GLU A 7 2.34 9.53 2.54
CA GLU A 7 1.93 9.76 1.15
C GLU A 7 1.68 8.45 0.39
N ILE A 8 2.52 7.43 0.60
CA ILE A 8 2.32 6.08 0.03
C ILE A 8 0.98 5.48 0.46
N VAL A 9 0.65 5.58 1.74
CA VAL A 9 -0.63 5.04 2.24
C VAL A 9 -1.80 5.80 1.61
N VAL A 10 -1.75 7.13 1.62
CA VAL A 10 -2.81 7.99 1.07
C VAL A 10 -3.03 7.73 -0.43
N GLU A 11 -1.96 7.56 -1.20
CA GLU A 11 -2.08 7.33 -2.64
C GLU A 11 -2.57 5.90 -2.95
N THR A 12 -2.15 4.92 -2.14
CA THR A 12 -2.67 3.55 -2.17
C THR A 12 -4.18 3.52 -1.86
N GLU A 13 -4.61 4.24 -0.82
CA GLU A 13 -6.01 4.37 -0.44
C GLU A 13 -6.87 4.95 -1.57
N LYS A 14 -6.40 6.03 -2.21
CA LYS A 14 -7.12 6.65 -3.33
C LYS A 14 -7.27 5.69 -4.51
N ARG A 15 -6.21 4.97 -4.88
CA ARG A 15 -6.26 4.04 -6.02
C ARG A 15 -7.14 2.82 -5.78
N LEU A 16 -7.07 2.27 -4.58
CA LEU A 16 -7.89 1.13 -4.18
C LEU A 16 -9.30 1.54 -3.74
N GLY A 17 -9.54 2.84 -3.54
CA GLY A 17 -10.76 3.38 -2.99
C GLY A 17 -11.04 2.87 -1.57
N ILE A 18 -10.02 2.56 -0.78
CA ILE A 18 -10.18 2.10 0.61
C ILE A 18 -9.87 3.22 1.59
N THR A 19 -10.12 2.97 2.89
CA THR A 19 -9.76 3.90 3.96
C THR A 19 -9.10 3.11 5.08
N ILE A 20 -7.78 3.21 5.14
CA ILE A 20 -6.90 2.68 6.15
C ILE A 20 -6.85 3.68 7.31
N SER A 21 -7.18 3.23 8.52
CA SER A 21 -7.07 4.11 9.68
C SER A 21 -5.62 4.54 9.92
N ASN A 22 -5.42 5.80 10.31
CA ASN A 22 -4.10 6.39 10.55
C ASN A 22 -3.20 5.53 11.47
N LYS A 23 -3.80 4.87 12.48
CA LYS A 23 -3.10 3.93 13.37
C LYS A 23 -2.47 2.73 12.68
N ASN A 24 -3.03 2.28 11.56
CA ASN A 24 -2.47 1.18 10.76
C ASN A 24 -1.46 1.73 9.75
N ALA A 25 -1.70 2.92 9.20
CA ALA A 25 -0.76 3.63 8.34
C ALA A 25 0.57 3.88 9.07
N GLU A 26 0.52 4.37 10.31
CA GLU A 26 1.70 4.64 11.16
C GLU A 26 2.50 3.39 11.52
N LYS A 27 1.88 2.21 11.48
CA LYS A 27 2.55 0.93 11.76
C LYS A 27 3.10 0.25 10.52
N THR A 28 2.82 0.81 9.34
CA THR A 28 3.24 0.18 8.09
C THR A 28 4.68 0.56 7.82
N GLU A 29 5.59 -0.22 8.39
CA GLU A 29 7.04 0.00 8.21
C GLU A 29 7.56 -0.77 6.99
N LYS A 30 6.93 -1.89 6.60
CA LYS A 30 7.35 -2.73 5.47
C LYS A 30 6.36 -2.76 4.32
N VAL A 31 6.87 -3.04 3.12
CA VAL A 31 6.05 -3.21 1.90
C VAL A 31 5.03 -4.34 2.08
N GLN A 32 5.45 -5.46 2.69
CA GLN A 32 4.53 -6.57 2.94
C GLN A 32 3.38 -6.19 3.86
N GLU A 33 3.63 -5.34 4.87
CA GLU A 33 2.59 -4.89 5.80
C GLU A 33 1.59 -3.96 5.11
N LEU A 34 2.07 -3.09 4.20
CA LEU A 34 1.22 -2.23 3.39
C LEU A 34 0.29 -3.07 2.52
N TYR A 35 0.85 -4.08 1.86
CA TYR A 35 0.10 -4.98 1.02
C TYR A 35 -0.95 -5.78 1.81
N ASP A 36 -0.57 -6.37 2.94
CA ASP A 36 -1.48 -7.13 3.79
C ASP A 36 -2.61 -6.24 4.33
N CYS A 37 -2.27 -5.02 4.73
CA CYS A 37 -3.23 -4.02 5.16
C CYS A 37 -4.20 -3.68 4.03
N ALA A 38 -3.69 -3.25 2.88
CA ALA A 38 -4.47 -2.87 1.72
C ALA A 38 -5.40 -4.00 1.26
N TRP A 39 -4.88 -5.23 1.15
CA TRP A 39 -5.67 -6.41 0.78
C TRP A 39 -6.81 -6.66 1.76
N LYS A 40 -6.55 -6.57 3.07
CA LYS A 40 -7.57 -6.78 4.10
C LYS A 40 -8.72 -5.78 3.98
N TYR A 41 -8.43 -4.50 3.71
CA TYR A 41 -9.46 -3.48 3.53
C TYR A 41 -10.20 -3.65 2.20
N VAL A 42 -9.50 -3.95 1.10
CA VAL A 42 -10.12 -4.24 -0.20
C VAL A 42 -11.05 -5.43 -0.07
N GLU A 43 -10.58 -6.53 0.54
CA GLU A 43 -11.36 -7.74 0.77
C GLU A 43 -12.59 -7.46 1.65
N ALA A 44 -12.44 -6.73 2.76
CA ALA A 44 -13.56 -6.35 3.60
C ALA A 44 -14.57 -5.49 2.83
N LYS A 45 -14.09 -4.53 2.04
CA LYS A 45 -14.94 -3.63 1.24
C LYS A 45 -15.74 -4.43 0.22
N GLN A 46 -15.09 -5.24 -0.60
CA GLN A 46 -15.75 -6.05 -1.65
C GLN A 46 -16.62 -7.20 -1.12
N ASN A 47 -16.46 -7.58 0.16
CA ASN A 47 -17.42 -8.46 0.85
C ASN A 47 -18.63 -7.68 1.40
N ALA A 48 -18.45 -6.42 1.82
CA ALA A 48 -19.52 -5.56 2.33
C ALA A 48 -20.40 -4.99 1.22
N ASP A 49 -19.82 -4.69 0.07
CA ASP A 49 -20.52 -4.20 -1.12
C ASP A 49 -20.21 -5.12 -2.32
N PRO A 50 -21.16 -5.97 -2.76
CA PRO A 50 -20.95 -6.85 -3.91
C PRO A 50 -20.98 -6.12 -5.27
N SER A 51 -21.25 -4.81 -5.29
CA SER A 51 -21.38 -3.99 -6.50
C SER A 51 -20.04 -3.42 -6.98
N ILE A 52 -19.02 -3.42 -6.11
CA ILE A 52 -17.67 -2.94 -6.43
C ILE A 52 -16.84 -4.01 -7.13
N ASN A 53 -15.94 -3.55 -7.99
CA ASN A 53 -15.09 -4.42 -8.77
C ASN A 53 -14.18 -5.24 -7.84
N LYS A 54 -14.29 -6.57 -7.92
CA LYS A 54 -13.54 -7.48 -7.06
C LYS A 54 -12.09 -7.53 -7.53
N LEU A 55 -11.20 -6.92 -6.77
CA LEU A 55 -9.78 -6.90 -7.07
C LEU A 55 -9.15 -8.22 -6.65
N SER A 56 -8.20 -8.70 -7.43
CA SER A 56 -7.37 -9.85 -7.07
C SER A 56 -6.18 -9.41 -6.23
N LYS A 57 -5.63 -10.31 -5.41
CA LYS A 57 -4.40 -10.08 -4.65
C LYS A 57 -3.29 -9.45 -5.50
N LYS A 58 -3.08 -10.01 -6.70
CA LYS A 58 -2.11 -9.52 -7.67
C LYS A 58 -2.37 -8.09 -8.14
N GLU A 59 -3.64 -7.71 -8.36
CA GLU A 59 -3.99 -6.34 -8.76
C GLU A 59 -3.68 -5.34 -7.65
N VAL A 60 -4.00 -5.69 -6.40
CA VAL A 60 -3.67 -4.86 -5.24
C VAL A 60 -2.15 -4.72 -5.09
N GLU A 61 -1.41 -5.81 -5.30
CA GLU A 61 0.06 -5.79 -5.27
C GLU A 61 0.63 -4.87 -6.35
N GLU A 62 0.16 -4.97 -7.59
CA GLU A 62 0.62 -4.12 -8.69
C GLU A 62 0.33 -2.64 -8.43
N ILE A 63 -0.82 -2.30 -7.85
CA ILE A 63 -1.18 -0.94 -7.47
C ILE A 63 -0.22 -0.42 -6.39
N VAL A 64 0.02 -1.20 -5.34
CA VAL A 64 0.95 -0.85 -4.26
C VAL A 64 2.37 -0.65 -4.79
N LEU A 65 2.85 -1.57 -5.64
CA LEU A 65 4.16 -1.46 -6.30
C LEU A 65 4.26 -0.22 -7.18
N GLN A 66 3.18 0.13 -7.89
CA GLN A 66 3.15 1.32 -8.72
C GLN A 66 3.22 2.60 -7.88
N VAL A 67 2.47 2.68 -6.77
CA VAL A 67 2.53 3.80 -5.83
C VAL A 67 3.93 3.94 -5.22
N LEU A 68 4.51 2.83 -4.77
CA LEU A 68 5.87 2.82 -4.25
C LEU A 68 6.88 3.28 -5.29
N TYR A 69 6.79 2.82 -6.53
CA TYR A 69 7.65 3.29 -7.63
C TYR A 69 7.49 4.80 -7.88
N GLU A 70 6.27 5.32 -7.87
CA GLU A 70 6.02 6.74 -8.13
C GLU A 70 6.56 7.65 -7.02
N ILE A 71 6.49 7.22 -5.76
CA ILE A 71 6.91 8.02 -4.61
C ILE A 71 8.41 7.84 -4.33
N THR A 72 8.89 6.59 -4.34
CA THR A 72 10.28 6.28 -3.99
C THR A 72 11.22 6.28 -5.19
N GLY A 73 10.69 6.20 -6.41
CA GLY A 73 11.48 6.04 -7.64
C GLY A 73 12.11 4.65 -7.80
N VAL A 74 11.86 3.71 -6.88
CA VAL A 74 12.47 2.38 -6.88
C VAL A 74 11.71 1.45 -7.80
N GLU A 75 12.42 0.81 -8.74
CA GLU A 75 11.81 -0.12 -9.70
C GLU A 75 11.05 -1.25 -9.01
N LYS A 76 9.91 -1.65 -9.60
CA LYS A 76 9.02 -2.69 -9.05
C LYS A 76 9.74 -4.01 -8.77
N GLU A 77 10.78 -4.33 -9.54
CA GLU A 77 11.60 -5.54 -9.38
C GLU A 77 12.57 -5.45 -8.19
N ALA A 78 12.96 -4.24 -7.80
CA ALA A 78 13.81 -3.98 -6.63
C ALA A 78 13.00 -3.85 -5.34
N ILE A 79 11.67 -3.68 -5.44
CA ILE A 79 10.76 -3.66 -4.29
C ILE A 79 10.47 -5.11 -3.87
N THR A 80 11.17 -5.57 -2.84
CA THR A 80 10.85 -6.84 -2.18
C THR A 80 9.95 -6.61 -0.97
N SER A 81 9.07 -7.56 -0.68
CA SER A 81 8.14 -7.52 0.46
C SER A 81 8.85 -7.32 1.80
N GLU A 82 10.08 -7.80 1.94
CA GLU A 82 10.87 -7.67 3.15
C GLU A 82 11.47 -6.27 3.37
N LYS A 83 11.49 -5.41 2.32
CA LYS A 83 12.03 -4.05 2.44
C LYS A 83 11.18 -3.20 3.39
N SER A 84 11.90 -2.47 4.22
CA SER A 84 11.33 -1.41 5.06
C SER A 84 11.10 -0.17 4.19
N ILE A 85 9.87 0.31 4.14
CA ILE A 85 9.47 1.54 3.44
C ILE A 85 10.24 2.74 4.01
N ALA A 86 10.31 2.84 5.34
CA ALA A 86 10.97 3.96 6.01
C ALA A 86 12.51 3.88 5.96
N SER A 87 13.10 2.69 6.15
CA SER A 87 14.57 2.59 6.30
C SER A 87 15.32 2.16 5.04
N ASP A 88 14.69 1.41 4.14
CA ASP A 88 15.37 0.76 3.01
C ASP A 88 15.11 1.46 1.66
N LEU A 89 14.02 2.23 1.57
CA LEU A 89 13.69 3.04 0.38
C LEU A 89 14.21 4.48 0.48
N GLY A 90 14.96 4.82 1.54
CA GLY A 90 15.58 6.15 1.70
C GLY A 90 14.58 7.28 1.95
N ILE A 91 13.42 6.96 2.52
CA ILE A 91 12.37 7.92 2.91
C ILE A 91 12.76 8.54 4.26
N ASP A 92 13.06 9.85 4.31
CA ASP A 92 13.42 10.59 5.55
C ASP A 92 12.25 11.37 6.13
#